data_AF-A0A7H8KXH0-F1
#
_entry.id   AF-A0A7H8KXH0-F1
#
_cell.length_a   1.000
_cell.length_b   1.000
_cell.length_c   1.000
_cell.angle_alpha   90.00
_cell.angle_beta   90.00
_cell.angle_gamma   90.00
#
_symmetry.space_group_name_H-M   'P 1'
#
loop_
_entity.id
_entity.type
_entity.pdbx_description
1 polymer ?
#
loop_
_entity_poly.entity_id
_entity_poly.type
_entity_poly.pdbx_seq_one_letter_code
_entity_poly.pdbx_strand_id
1 'polypeptide(L)'
;MDDTGRVMDRRAIGFDAEWTRPSVLGGALVDVLLTVDADALPGSAARPVWRSWRAGPPLRPGSWRGLSTAAKKAWQTLALDLREPGPDRSGGEYHVDGRAVEDEAGLHCAIGEALLGPGGYYGWGWDALSDCLGGGFGLVPPFTLHWHDFAATERELAEEHAPAGGLGYPEELARELERHGVTVVRA
;
A
#
# COMPACT_ATOMS: atom_id res chain seq x y z
N MET A 1 10.33 -14.53 1.40
CA MET A 1 11.36 -14.25 2.42
C MET A 1 12.37 -13.31 1.81
N ASP A 2 12.96 -12.44 2.63
CA ASP A 2 14.07 -11.58 2.23
C ASP A 2 15.39 -12.37 2.20
N ASP A 3 16.51 -11.71 1.88
CA ASP A 3 17.83 -12.34 1.79
C ASP A 3 18.36 -12.86 3.14
N THR A 4 17.73 -12.47 4.26
CA THR A 4 18.06 -12.96 5.60
C THR A 4 17.18 -14.13 6.05
N GLY A 5 16.17 -14.49 5.25
CA GLY A 5 15.18 -15.50 5.60
C GLY A 5 13.98 -14.95 6.39
N ARG A 6 13.88 -13.64 6.62
CA ARG A 6 12.70 -13.03 7.25
C ARG A 6 11.50 -13.18 6.32
N VAL A 7 10.34 -13.50 6.86
CA VAL A 7 9.10 -13.55 6.09
C VAL A 7 8.73 -12.12 5.69
N MET A 8 8.44 -11.93 4.39
CA MET A 8 8.11 -10.62 3.82
C MET A 8 6.60 -10.41 3.69
N ASP A 9 5.88 -11.46 3.35
CA ASP A 9 4.44 -11.46 3.10
C ASP A 9 3.92 -12.86 3.49
N ARG A 10 2.75 -12.94 4.12
CA ARG A 10 2.02 -14.18 4.41
C ARG A 10 0.61 -14.06 3.87
N ARG A 11 0.27 -14.91 2.90
CA ARG A 11 -1.08 -14.98 2.35
C ARG A 11 -1.71 -16.32 2.65
N ALA A 12 -2.90 -16.28 3.21
CA ALA A 12 -3.80 -17.42 3.19
C ALA A 12 -4.36 -17.54 1.77
N ILE A 13 -3.95 -18.60 1.07
CA ILE A 13 -4.45 -18.89 -0.27
C ILE A 13 -5.43 -20.04 -0.12
N GLY A 14 -6.70 -19.79 -0.44
CA GLY A 14 -7.69 -20.85 -0.56
C GLY A 14 -7.36 -21.74 -1.74
N PHE A 15 -7.49 -23.05 -1.57
CA PHE A 15 -7.30 -24.01 -2.63
C PHE A 15 -8.30 -25.15 -2.50
N ASP A 16 -8.70 -25.69 -3.64
CA ASP A 16 -9.52 -26.88 -3.75
C ASP A 16 -8.67 -28.05 -4.23
N ALA A 17 -8.84 -29.23 -3.63
CA ALA A 17 -8.25 -30.46 -4.15
C ALA A 17 -9.12 -30.96 -5.31
N GLU A 18 -8.63 -30.84 -6.54
CA GLU A 18 -9.35 -31.29 -7.73
C GLU A 18 -9.35 -32.81 -7.83
N TRP A 19 -8.19 -33.44 -7.55
CA TRP A 19 -8.11 -34.89 -7.41
C TRP A 19 -6.94 -35.32 -6.53
N THR A 20 -7.03 -36.58 -6.08
CA THR A 20 -5.96 -37.30 -5.39
C THR A 20 -5.78 -38.68 -6.01
N ARG A 21 -4.54 -39.19 -6.09
CA ARG A 21 -4.26 -40.56 -6.57
C ARG A 21 -2.99 -41.13 -5.91
N PRO A 22 -2.83 -42.46 -5.83
CA PRO A 22 -1.57 -43.06 -5.39
C PRO A 22 -0.38 -42.55 -6.22
N SER A 23 0.71 -42.16 -5.54
CA SER A 23 1.87 -41.62 -6.22
C SER A 23 2.66 -42.71 -6.96
N VAL A 24 3.20 -42.36 -8.13
CA VAL A 24 4.12 -43.22 -8.89
C VAL A 24 5.44 -43.46 -8.15
N LEU A 25 5.75 -42.65 -7.14
CA LEU A 25 6.92 -42.83 -6.26
C LEU A 25 6.75 -43.99 -5.27
N GLY A 26 5.55 -44.56 -5.18
CA GLY A 26 5.25 -45.75 -4.38
C GLY A 26 5.04 -45.47 -2.89
N GLY A 27 4.87 -46.55 -2.12
CA GLY A 27 4.59 -46.49 -0.68
C GLY A 27 3.19 -45.95 -0.38
N ALA A 28 3.07 -45.19 0.72
CA ALA A 28 1.82 -44.54 1.14
C ALA A 28 1.67 -43.10 0.61
N LEU A 29 2.42 -42.73 -0.43
CA LEU A 29 2.40 -41.38 -1.00
C LEU A 29 1.21 -41.18 -1.94
N VAL A 30 0.69 -39.95 -1.98
CA VAL A 30 -0.45 -39.53 -2.80
C VAL A 30 -0.04 -38.29 -3.61
N ASP A 31 -0.29 -38.31 -4.92
CA ASP A 31 -0.21 -37.11 -5.75
C ASP A 31 -1.53 -36.33 -5.59
N VAL A 32 -1.44 -35.01 -5.49
CA VAL A 32 -2.59 -34.12 -5.34
C VAL A 32 -2.52 -33.03 -6.41
N LEU A 33 -3.61 -32.81 -7.14
CA LEU A 33 -3.79 -31.61 -7.94
C LEU A 33 -4.64 -30.61 -7.17
N LEU A 34 -4.11 -29.40 -7.04
CA LEU A 34 -4.78 -28.29 -6.37
C LEU A 34 -5.17 -27.25 -7.40
N THR A 35 -6.38 -26.71 -7.25
CA THR A 35 -6.86 -25.54 -7.99
C THR A 35 -6.93 -24.37 -7.02
N VAL A 36 -6.47 -23.22 -7.48
CA VAL A 36 -6.36 -21.99 -6.70
C VAL A 36 -7.06 -20.89 -7.46
N ASP A 37 -7.83 -20.06 -6.75
CA ASP A 37 -8.38 -18.86 -7.34
C ASP A 37 -7.24 -17.91 -7.73
N ALA A 38 -7.19 -17.54 -9.01
CA ALA A 38 -6.17 -16.64 -9.54
C ALA A 38 -6.21 -15.26 -8.86
N ASP A 39 -7.38 -14.80 -8.40
CA ASP A 39 -7.54 -13.53 -7.71
C ASP A 39 -7.06 -13.61 -6.24
N ALA A 40 -7.02 -14.81 -5.66
CA ALA A 40 -6.41 -15.05 -4.35
C ALA A 40 -4.88 -15.11 -4.40
N LEU A 41 -4.31 -15.26 -5.60
CA LEU A 41 -2.87 -15.23 -5.79
C LEU A 41 -2.39 -13.78 -5.86
N PRO A 42 -1.24 -13.47 -5.23
CA PRO A 42 -0.55 -12.22 -5.48
C PRO A 42 -0.14 -12.21 -6.96
N GLY A 43 -0.90 -11.45 -7.75
CA GLY A 43 -0.80 -11.42 -9.20
C GLY A 43 0.63 -11.14 -9.68
N SER A 44 0.87 -11.33 -10.97
CA SER A 44 2.24 -11.23 -11.55
C SER A 44 2.95 -9.91 -11.24
N ALA A 45 2.21 -8.83 -11.00
CA ALA A 45 2.70 -7.51 -10.61
C ALA A 45 3.36 -7.45 -9.22
N ALA A 46 3.05 -8.38 -8.30
CA ALA A 46 3.65 -8.42 -6.97
C ALA A 46 5.10 -8.92 -6.99
N ARG A 47 5.42 -9.84 -7.92
CA ARG A 47 6.74 -10.46 -8.03
C ARG A 47 7.91 -9.46 -8.18
N PRO A 48 7.86 -8.44 -9.07
CA PRO A 48 8.94 -7.45 -9.15
C PRO A 48 9.09 -6.63 -7.87
N VAL A 49 7.99 -6.30 -7.18
CA VAL A 49 8.00 -5.57 -5.89
C VAL A 49 8.68 -6.39 -4.80
N TRP A 50 8.30 -7.67 -4.64
CA TRP A 50 8.95 -8.54 -3.66
C TRP A 50 10.43 -8.76 -3.95
N ARG A 51 10.83 -8.75 -5.23
CA ARG A 51 12.24 -8.84 -5.61
C ARG A 51 13.01 -7.58 -5.23
N SER A 52 12.43 -6.39 -5.42
CA SER A 52 13.12 -5.15 -5.07
C SER A 52 13.28 -4.96 -3.57
N TRP A 53 12.36 -5.49 -2.76
CA TRP A 53 12.44 -5.43 -1.30
C TRP A 53 13.23 -6.58 -0.66
N ARG A 54 13.78 -7.50 -1.48
CA ARG A 54 14.47 -8.69 -0.99
C ARG A 54 15.75 -8.37 -0.20
N ALA A 55 16.44 -7.30 -0.58
CA ALA A 55 17.61 -6.80 0.13
C ALA A 55 17.25 -5.90 1.34
N GLY A 56 15.95 -5.73 1.61
CA GLY A 56 15.42 -4.80 2.60
C GLY A 56 14.43 -3.80 2.00
N PRO A 57 13.70 -3.03 2.84
CA PRO A 57 12.80 -1.99 2.38
C PRO A 57 13.56 -0.91 1.58
N PRO A 58 12.87 -0.15 0.71
CA PRO A 58 13.47 0.94 -0.04
C PRO A 58 14.12 1.96 0.91
N LEU A 59 15.27 2.49 0.52
CA LEU A 59 15.99 3.50 1.31
C LEU A 59 15.64 4.94 0.89
N ARG A 60 14.93 5.11 -0.22
CA ARG A 60 14.59 6.43 -0.79
C ARG A 60 13.11 6.46 -1.20
N PRO A 61 12.40 7.57 -0.94
CA PRO A 61 11.03 7.74 -1.39
C PRO A 61 10.92 7.71 -2.92
N GLY A 62 9.73 7.42 -3.42
CA GLY A 62 9.39 7.43 -4.84
C GLY A 62 9.86 6.18 -5.60
N SER A 63 10.35 5.15 -4.92
CA SER A 63 10.77 3.90 -5.56
C SER A 63 9.61 3.09 -6.18
N TRP A 64 8.37 3.45 -5.84
CA TRP A 64 7.13 2.94 -6.43
C TRP A 64 6.70 3.65 -7.73
N ARG A 65 7.32 4.78 -8.08
CA ARG A 65 6.96 5.58 -9.26
C ARG A 65 7.20 4.80 -10.55
N GLY A 66 6.29 4.90 -11.51
CA GLY A 66 6.33 4.16 -12.77
C GLY A 66 5.99 2.67 -12.66
N LEU A 67 5.66 2.17 -11.46
CA LEU A 67 5.04 0.85 -11.30
C LEU A 67 3.57 0.90 -11.77
N SER A 68 3.04 -0.23 -12.24
CA SER A 68 1.61 -0.33 -12.51
C SER A 68 0.79 -0.20 -11.22
N THR A 69 -0.49 0.18 -11.34
CA THR A 69 -1.42 0.27 -10.20
C THR A 69 -1.46 -1.01 -9.36
N ALA A 70 -1.48 -2.18 -10.02
CA ALA A 70 -1.43 -3.47 -9.33
C ALA A 70 -0.12 -3.69 -8.55
N ALA A 71 1.01 -3.23 -9.09
CA ALA A 71 2.30 -3.29 -8.38
C ALA A 71 2.35 -2.29 -7.22
N LYS A 72 1.79 -1.08 -7.36
CA LYS A 72 1.64 -0.11 -6.26
C LYS A 72 0.73 -0.64 -5.14
N LYS A 73 -0.32 -1.40 -5.46
CA LYS A 73 -1.15 -2.10 -4.45
C LYS A 73 -0.37 -3.20 -3.73
N ALA A 74 0.43 -3.99 -4.46
CA ALA A 74 1.32 -4.99 -3.87
C ALA A 74 2.38 -4.35 -2.97
N TRP A 75 2.92 -3.19 -3.36
CA TRP A 75 3.82 -2.38 -2.55
C TRP A 75 3.20 -1.97 -1.22
N GLN A 76 1.97 -1.44 -1.24
CA GLN A 76 1.26 -1.04 -0.02
C GLN A 76 0.96 -2.22 0.90
N THR A 77 0.60 -3.39 0.34
CA THR A 77 0.39 -4.59 1.17
C THR A 77 1.68 -4.98 1.87
N LEU A 78 2.79 -5.00 1.13
CA LEU A 78 4.09 -5.35 1.68
C LEU A 78 4.56 -4.34 2.73
N ALA A 79 4.31 -3.05 2.51
CA ALA A 79 4.59 -1.98 3.48
C ALA A 79 3.81 -2.16 4.79
N LEU A 80 2.52 -2.55 4.71
CA LEU A 80 1.72 -2.88 5.88
C LEU A 80 2.25 -4.11 6.62
N ASP A 81 2.57 -5.18 5.89
CA ASP A 81 3.02 -6.44 6.49
C ASP A 81 4.39 -6.31 7.17
N LEU A 82 5.27 -5.46 6.61
CA LEU A 82 6.62 -5.26 7.10
C LEU A 82 6.79 -4.07 8.04
N ARG A 83 5.73 -3.30 8.29
CA ARG A 83 5.69 -2.27 9.33
C ARG A 83 6.10 -2.88 10.66
N GLU A 84 7.03 -2.23 11.34
CA GLU A 84 7.36 -2.52 12.72
C GLU A 84 6.37 -1.77 13.62
N PRO A 85 5.57 -2.47 14.46
CA PRO A 85 4.70 -1.82 15.41
C PRO A 85 5.50 -0.98 16.40
N GLY A 86 5.02 0.23 16.68
CA GLY A 86 5.66 1.15 17.60
C GLY A 86 4.65 2.08 18.25
N PRO A 87 5.05 2.85 19.27
CA PRO A 87 4.19 3.87 19.85
C PRO A 87 3.85 4.92 18.80
N ASP A 88 2.61 5.39 18.82
CA ASP A 88 2.23 6.53 17.99
C ASP A 88 2.94 7.80 18.46
N ARG A 89 3.30 8.64 17.49
CA ARG A 89 3.77 10.01 17.73
C ARG A 89 2.81 11.00 17.12
N SER A 90 2.80 12.22 17.61
CA SER A 90 2.04 13.34 17.04
C SER A 90 2.95 14.52 16.75
N GLY A 91 2.44 15.47 15.96
CA GLY A 91 3.16 16.66 15.53
C GLY A 91 4.13 16.42 14.37
N GLY A 92 4.77 17.52 13.97
CA GLY A 92 5.71 17.56 12.85
C GLY A 92 5.08 18.11 11.57
N GLU A 93 5.97 18.38 10.61
CA GLU A 93 5.65 18.83 9.26
C GLU A 93 6.11 17.75 8.27
N TYR A 94 5.21 17.36 7.38
CA TYR A 94 5.43 16.29 6.41
C TYR A 94 5.11 16.79 5.01
N HIS A 95 5.80 16.26 4.00
CA HIS A 95 5.77 16.80 2.65
C HIS A 95 5.45 15.68 1.64
N VAL A 96 4.30 15.80 0.97
CA VAL A 96 3.90 14.94 -0.16
C VAL A 96 4.17 15.68 -1.46
N ASP A 97 4.86 15.01 -2.39
CA ASP A 97 5.14 15.52 -3.74
C ASP A 97 4.12 14.95 -4.73
N GLY A 98 3.17 15.80 -5.17
CA GLY A 98 2.05 15.42 -6.02
C GLY A 98 2.39 15.16 -7.49
N ARG A 99 3.57 15.60 -7.98
CA ARG A 99 3.93 15.55 -9.42
C ARG A 99 4.11 14.15 -10.01
N ALA A 100 4.33 13.14 -9.16
CA ALA A 100 4.58 11.77 -9.59
C ALA A 100 3.46 10.80 -9.19
N VAL A 101 2.31 11.35 -8.79
CA VAL A 101 1.10 10.58 -8.54
C VAL A 101 0.38 10.41 -9.87
N GLU A 102 0.24 9.15 -10.31
CA GLU A 102 -0.36 8.77 -11.60
C GLU A 102 -1.73 8.07 -11.40
N ASP A 103 -2.01 7.63 -10.18
CA ASP A 103 -3.21 6.87 -9.80
C ASP A 103 -3.43 6.98 -8.29
N GLU A 104 -4.64 6.63 -7.81
CA GLU A 104 -4.96 6.60 -6.38
C GLU A 104 -3.95 5.76 -5.58
N ALA A 105 -3.53 4.61 -6.10
CA ALA A 105 -2.57 3.75 -5.43
C ALA A 105 -1.20 4.44 -5.22
N GLY A 106 -0.77 5.25 -6.20
CA GLY A 106 0.44 6.05 -6.12
C GLY A 106 0.31 7.19 -5.11
N LEU A 107 -0.87 7.79 -4.98
CA LEU A 107 -1.14 8.81 -3.97
C LEU A 107 -0.94 8.24 -2.55
N HIS A 108 -1.52 7.07 -2.27
CA HIS A 108 -1.35 6.42 -0.96
C HIS A 108 0.09 5.97 -0.69
N CYS A 109 0.84 5.54 -1.73
CA CYS A 109 2.27 5.30 -1.59
C CYS A 109 3.03 6.59 -1.22
N ALA A 110 2.69 7.73 -1.85
CA ALA A 110 3.33 9.01 -1.57
C ALA A 110 3.05 9.49 -0.15
N ILE A 111 1.79 9.36 0.32
CA ILE A 111 1.39 9.73 1.69
C ILE A 111 2.11 8.84 2.70
N GLY A 112 2.07 7.51 2.54
CA GLY A 112 2.75 6.58 3.43
C GLY A 112 4.25 6.88 3.57
N GLU A 113 4.91 7.19 2.46
CA GLU A 113 6.32 7.55 2.49
C GLU A 113 6.63 8.91 3.10
N ALA A 114 5.76 9.90 2.88
CA ALA A 114 5.91 11.22 3.48
C ALA A 114 5.79 11.18 5.01
N LEU A 115 4.90 10.34 5.54
CA LEU A 115 4.59 10.30 6.96
C LEU A 115 5.53 9.36 7.74
N LEU A 116 5.84 8.19 7.18
CA LEU A 116 6.56 7.13 7.88
C LEU A 116 7.93 6.78 7.26
N GLY A 117 8.33 7.51 6.22
CA GLY A 117 9.61 7.30 5.53
C GLY A 117 9.51 6.29 4.38
N PRO A 118 10.61 6.07 3.63
CA PRO A 118 10.64 5.21 2.44
C PRO A 118 9.99 3.83 2.65
N GLY A 119 9.07 3.44 1.76
CA GLY A 119 8.30 2.20 1.90
C GLY A 119 7.26 2.21 3.03
N GLY A 120 6.94 3.36 3.61
CA GLY A 120 5.96 3.51 4.68
C GLY A 120 4.51 3.25 4.21
N TYR A 121 3.68 2.76 5.14
CA TYR A 121 2.26 2.50 4.92
C TYR A 121 1.40 3.43 5.78
N TYR A 122 0.45 4.13 5.18
CA TYR A 122 -0.50 4.97 5.91
C TYR A 122 -1.88 4.98 5.22
N GLY A 123 -2.46 3.79 5.08
CA GLY A 123 -3.69 3.55 4.33
C GLY A 123 -3.47 3.31 2.83
N TRP A 124 -4.42 2.63 2.20
CA TRP A 124 -4.42 2.34 0.75
C TRP A 124 -5.70 2.82 0.05
N GLY A 125 -6.44 3.68 0.73
CA GLY A 125 -7.79 4.12 0.40
C GLY A 125 -8.36 4.92 1.56
N TRP A 126 -9.54 5.49 1.36
CA TRP A 126 -10.21 6.33 2.35
C TRP A 126 -10.32 5.68 3.74
N ASP A 127 -10.98 4.51 3.81
CA ASP A 127 -11.27 3.85 5.07
C ASP A 127 -9.99 3.44 5.81
N ALA A 128 -9.02 2.89 5.07
CA ALA A 128 -7.75 2.46 5.64
C ALA A 128 -6.89 3.64 6.14
N LEU A 129 -6.97 4.81 5.48
CA LEU A 129 -6.31 6.02 5.94
C LEU A 129 -7.00 6.58 7.20
N SER A 130 -8.33 6.54 7.25
CA SER A 130 -9.12 6.91 8.43
C SER A 130 -8.76 6.03 9.64
N ASP A 131 -8.63 4.71 9.44
CA ASP A 131 -8.15 3.78 10.46
C ASP A 131 -6.74 4.15 10.96
N CYS A 132 -5.83 4.52 10.04
CA CYS A 132 -4.47 4.92 10.40
C CYS A 132 -4.44 6.18 11.28
N LEU A 133 -5.32 7.15 11.01
CA LEU A 133 -5.46 8.38 11.80
C LEU A 133 -5.93 8.11 13.24
N GLY A 134 -6.58 6.97 13.48
CA GLY A 134 -7.00 6.51 14.80
C GLY A 134 -5.88 5.95 15.69
N GLY A 135 -4.68 5.71 15.13
CA GLY A 135 -3.51 5.21 15.85
C GLY A 135 -3.23 3.72 15.67
N GLY A 136 -2.05 3.29 16.14
CA GLY A 136 -1.49 1.95 15.91
C GLY A 136 -0.64 1.83 14.65
N PHE A 137 -0.41 2.94 13.95
CA PHE A 137 0.31 3.00 12.67
C PHE A 137 1.51 3.95 12.69
N GLY A 138 1.82 4.56 13.84
CA GLY A 138 3.09 5.26 14.07
C GLY A 138 3.04 6.78 13.92
N LEU A 139 1.95 7.36 13.42
CA LEU A 139 1.70 8.81 13.43
C LEU A 139 0.20 9.05 13.66
N VAL A 140 -0.14 9.99 14.55
CA VAL A 140 -1.53 10.40 14.82
C VAL A 140 -1.66 11.92 14.81
N PRO A 141 -2.84 12.47 14.47
CA PRO A 141 -3.11 13.90 14.59
C PRO A 141 -2.89 14.45 16.01
N PRO A 142 -2.57 15.74 16.17
CA PRO A 142 -2.41 16.73 15.12
C PRO A 142 -1.02 16.70 14.47
N PHE A 143 -0.94 17.01 13.18
CA PHE A 143 0.31 17.29 12.44
C PHE A 143 0.00 18.14 11.20
N THR A 144 1.04 18.62 10.52
CA THR A 144 0.89 19.40 9.28
C THR A 144 1.35 18.58 8.08
N LEU A 145 0.52 18.52 7.05
CA LEU A 145 0.84 17.91 5.76
C LEU A 145 0.91 19.00 4.67
N HIS A 146 2.10 19.25 4.16
CA HIS A 146 2.33 20.07 2.98
C HIS A 146 2.19 19.20 1.73
N TRP A 147 1.16 19.46 0.94
CA TRP A 147 0.90 18.75 -0.30
C TRP A 147 1.29 19.63 -1.47
N HIS A 148 2.47 19.37 -2.02
CA HIS A 148 3.04 20.12 -3.14
C HIS A 148 2.44 19.64 -4.45
N ASP A 149 2.21 20.59 -5.36
CA ASP A 149 1.62 20.34 -6.67
C ASP A 149 0.22 19.72 -6.56
N PHE A 150 -0.56 20.15 -5.56
CA PHE A 150 -1.88 19.62 -5.25
C PHE A 150 -2.83 19.68 -6.47
N ALA A 151 -2.82 20.82 -7.16
CA ALA A 151 -3.63 21.01 -8.36
C ALA A 151 -3.20 20.10 -9.53
N ALA A 152 -1.98 19.58 -9.54
CA ALA A 152 -1.55 18.58 -10.53
C ALA A 152 -2.13 17.21 -10.17
N THR A 153 -2.07 16.81 -8.89
CA THR A 153 -2.68 15.56 -8.43
C THR A 153 -4.20 15.54 -8.64
N GLU A 154 -4.89 16.64 -8.37
CA GLU A 154 -6.33 16.80 -8.67
C GLU A 154 -6.65 16.56 -10.14
N ARG A 155 -5.87 17.17 -11.05
CA ARG A 155 -6.07 17.03 -12.49
C ARG A 155 -5.83 15.60 -12.96
N GLU A 156 -4.79 14.95 -12.45
CA GLU A 156 -4.47 13.58 -12.82
C GLU A 156 -5.57 12.60 -12.36
N LEU A 157 -6.06 12.74 -11.13
CA LEU A 157 -7.02 11.79 -10.55
C LEU A 157 -8.49 12.12 -10.84
N ALA A 158 -8.78 13.25 -11.48
CA ALA A 158 -10.15 13.64 -11.85
C ALA A 158 -10.82 12.66 -12.83
N GLU A 159 -10.04 11.89 -13.60
CA GLU A 159 -10.57 10.92 -14.56
C GLU A 159 -10.91 9.56 -13.94
N GLU A 160 -10.29 9.20 -12.80
CA GLU A 160 -10.48 7.90 -12.13
C GLU A 160 -11.74 7.85 -11.26
N HIS A 161 -12.14 9.00 -10.69
CA HIS A 161 -13.30 9.11 -9.81
C HIS A 161 -14.16 10.31 -10.24
N ALA A 162 -15.40 10.04 -10.68
CA ALA A 162 -16.45 11.05 -10.74
C ALA A 162 -17.34 10.89 -9.50
N PRO A 163 -17.12 11.62 -8.38
CA PRO A 163 -17.82 11.32 -7.15
C PRO A 163 -19.18 12.01 -7.10
N ALA A 164 -20.06 11.45 -6.27
CA ALA A 164 -21.41 11.96 -6.01
C ALA A 164 -21.43 13.38 -5.39
N GLY A 165 -20.29 13.88 -4.89
CA GLY A 165 -20.12 15.19 -4.26
C GLY A 165 -19.48 16.29 -5.13
N GLY A 166 -18.98 15.95 -6.32
CA GLY A 166 -18.44 16.91 -7.30
C GLY A 166 -17.03 17.47 -7.04
N LEU A 167 -16.29 16.95 -6.05
CA LEU A 167 -14.87 17.30 -5.80
C LEU A 167 -13.93 16.19 -6.32
N GLY A 168 -12.65 16.46 -6.54
CA GLY A 168 -11.68 15.41 -6.87
C GLY A 168 -11.35 14.54 -5.65
N TYR A 169 -10.91 13.30 -5.89
CA TYR A 169 -10.48 12.39 -4.82
C TYR A 169 -9.40 13.00 -3.89
N PRO A 170 -8.36 13.71 -4.38
CA PRO A 170 -7.38 14.35 -3.50
C PRO A 170 -7.97 15.38 -2.54
N GLU A 171 -8.93 16.19 -2.99
CA GLU A 171 -9.62 17.18 -2.16
C GLU A 171 -10.54 16.53 -1.14
N GLU A 172 -11.24 15.46 -1.50
CA GLU A 172 -11.98 14.67 -0.52
C GLU A 172 -11.02 14.12 0.55
N LEU A 173 -9.89 13.54 0.16
CA LEU A 173 -8.90 12.96 1.08
C LEU A 173 -8.27 14.03 2.00
N ALA A 174 -7.97 15.22 1.45
CA ALA A 174 -7.48 16.36 2.22
C ALA A 174 -8.50 16.79 3.30
N ARG A 175 -9.80 16.80 2.97
CA ARG A 175 -10.86 17.12 3.94
C ARG A 175 -10.98 16.06 5.02
N GLU A 176 -10.74 14.78 4.72
CA GLU A 176 -10.76 13.73 5.74
C GLU A 176 -9.63 13.88 6.74
N LEU A 177 -8.43 14.18 6.24
CA LEU A 177 -7.27 14.53 7.07
C LEU A 177 -7.63 15.73 7.99
N GLU A 178 -8.23 16.78 7.43
CA GLU A 178 -8.66 17.97 8.19
C GLU A 178 -9.72 17.65 9.25
N ARG A 179 -10.69 16.78 8.94
CA ARG A 179 -11.71 16.30 9.90
C ARG A 179 -11.10 15.57 11.09
N HIS A 180 -9.95 14.92 10.89
CA HIS A 180 -9.20 14.23 11.93
C HIS A 180 -8.18 15.13 12.65
N GLY A 181 -8.13 16.43 12.34
CA GLY A 181 -7.24 17.38 13.02
C GLY A 181 -5.84 17.51 12.40
N VAL A 182 -5.65 17.04 11.17
CA VAL A 182 -4.44 17.31 10.38
C VAL A 182 -4.59 18.67 9.70
N THR A 183 -3.54 19.50 9.72
CA THR A 183 -3.52 20.73 8.93
C THR A 183 -2.97 20.41 7.54
N VAL A 184 -3.79 20.54 6.49
CA VAL A 184 -3.36 20.29 5.11
C VAL A 184 -3.08 21.61 4.40
N VAL A 185 -1.82 21.84 4.04
CA VAL A 185 -1.38 22.98 3.24
C VAL A 185 -1.29 22.54 1.78
N ARG A 186 -2.26 22.95 0.97
CA ARG A 186 -2.30 22.70 -0.48
C ARG A 186 -1.42 23.75 -1.17
N ALA A 187 -0.33 23.32 -1.82
CA ALA A 187 0.64 24.18 -2.51
C ALA A 187 0.77 23.82 -4.00
#